data_AF-A0A6B2GBE4-F1
#
_entry.id   AF-A0A6B2GBE4-F1
#
_cell.length_a   1.000
_cell.length_b   1.000
_cell.length_c   1.000
_cell.angle_alpha   90.00
_cell.angle_beta   90.00
_cell.angle_gamma   90.00
#
_symmetry.space_group_name_H-M   'P 1'
#
loop_
_entity.id
_entity.type
_entity.pdbx_description
1 polymer ?
#
loop_
_entity_poly.entity_id
_entity_poly.type
_entity_poly.pdbx_seq_one_letter_code
_entity_poly.pdbx_strand_id
1 'polypeptide(L)'
;LSVEVLALYNPPAELITMLTGDSNKTWRIESETQGHFGVGPADAIDPIWWAANPNDKVGLGAYDDTFTFNVDGSFTHTTNGTVYGQATPMTQDLGGDKGMTANGNNEFENYPLDAYTVDWSLSAPGGQETLQLSGIGFHGFYVGGNHSYIILSRTNTELHLKTIGADGNSWFVKFISN
;
A
#
# COMPACT_ATOMS: atom_id res chain seq x y z
N LEU A 1 -14.57 -20.44 29.17
CA LEU A 1 -15.22 -20.37 27.85
C LEU A 1 -15.27 -18.91 27.45
N SER A 2 -14.25 -18.44 26.73
CA SER A 2 -14.26 -17.11 26.10
C SER A 2 -15.12 -17.23 24.83
N VAL A 3 -16.21 -16.50 24.79
CA VAL A 3 -16.94 -16.30 23.55
C VAL A 3 -16.15 -15.28 22.75
N GLU A 4 -15.42 -15.71 21.73
CA GLU A 4 -14.97 -14.81 20.67
C GLU A 4 -16.23 -14.32 19.96
N VAL A 5 -16.72 -13.15 20.38
CA VAL A 5 -17.66 -12.41 19.56
C VAL A 5 -16.85 -11.90 18.39
N LEU A 6 -16.90 -12.61 17.26
CA LEU A 6 -16.53 -12.09 15.96
C LEU A 6 -17.47 -10.91 15.68
N ALA A 7 -17.10 -9.73 16.16
CA ALA A 7 -17.69 -8.49 15.72
C ALA A 7 -17.18 -8.28 14.29
N LEU A 8 -17.96 -8.73 13.31
CA LEU A 8 -17.79 -8.32 11.92
C LEU A 8 -17.89 -6.80 11.92
N TYR A 9 -16.74 -6.13 11.77
CA TYR A 9 -16.71 -4.70 11.55
C TYR A 9 -17.57 -4.41 10.33
N ASN A 10 -18.50 -3.47 10.46
CA ASN A 10 -19.33 -3.00 9.36
C ASN A 10 -18.74 -1.65 8.90
N PRO A 11 -17.94 -1.62 7.82
CA PRO A 11 -17.32 -0.38 7.38
C PRO A 11 -18.38 0.64 6.98
N PRO A 12 -18.14 1.95 7.19
CA PRO A 12 -19.05 2.98 6.72
C PRO A 12 -19.26 2.87 5.21
N ALA A 13 -20.50 3.06 4.74
CA ALA A 13 -20.82 2.95 3.33
C ALA A 13 -20.01 3.95 2.49
N GLU A 14 -19.78 5.16 3.02
CA GLU A 14 -18.94 6.16 2.36
C GLU A 14 -17.48 5.74 2.24
N LEU A 15 -16.95 4.87 3.11
CA LEU A 15 -15.60 4.32 2.99
C LEU A 15 -15.52 3.30 1.84
N ILE A 16 -16.53 2.43 1.74
CA ILE A 16 -16.62 1.45 0.67
C ILE A 16 -16.80 2.16 -0.68
N THR A 17 -17.74 3.10 -0.78
CA THR A 17 -17.95 3.91 -1.99
C THR A 17 -16.73 4.75 -2.35
N MET A 18 -16.03 5.32 -1.36
CA MET A 18 -14.77 6.03 -1.61
C MET A 18 -13.77 5.10 -2.29
N LEU A 19 -13.50 3.91 -1.75
CA LEU A 19 -12.50 2.99 -2.28
C LEU A 19 -12.88 2.41 -3.64
N THR A 20 -14.17 2.14 -3.87
CA THR A 20 -14.66 1.27 -4.97
C THR A 20 -15.53 1.99 -5.99
N GLY A 21 -15.92 3.25 -5.78
CA GLY A 21 -16.81 3.95 -6.71
C GLY A 21 -18.12 3.23 -6.98
N ASP A 22 -18.70 2.57 -5.96
CA ASP A 22 -19.90 1.72 -6.03
C ASP A 22 -19.80 0.48 -6.93
N SER A 23 -18.64 0.22 -7.53
CA SER A 23 -18.39 -0.97 -8.36
C SER A 23 -16.91 -1.35 -8.36
N ASN A 24 -16.08 -0.60 -9.07
CA ASN A 24 -14.64 -0.60 -8.95
C ASN A 24 -14.09 0.82 -9.11
N LYS A 25 -12.97 1.10 -8.45
CA LYS A 25 -12.24 2.35 -8.65
C LYS A 25 -10.75 2.08 -8.65
N THR A 26 -10.09 2.70 -9.62
CA THR A 26 -8.66 2.59 -9.85
C THR A 26 -7.95 3.81 -9.29
N TRP A 27 -6.88 3.54 -8.56
CA TRP A 27 -6.01 4.52 -7.92
C TRP A 27 -4.61 4.41 -8.51
N ARG A 28 -3.86 5.51 -8.42
CA ARG A 28 -2.43 5.56 -8.71
C ARG A 28 -1.71 6.31 -7.59
N ILE A 29 -0.40 6.19 -7.53
CA ILE A 29 0.41 7.06 -6.66
C ILE A 29 0.26 8.51 -7.12
N GLU A 30 0.04 9.41 -6.16
CA GLU A 30 0.02 10.85 -6.36
C GLU A 30 1.46 11.40 -6.44
N SER A 31 2.20 10.95 -7.45
CA SER A 31 3.63 11.22 -7.67
C SER A 31 4.00 12.70 -7.65
N GLU A 32 3.04 13.56 -7.99
CA GLU A 32 3.19 15.01 -8.14
C GLU A 32 3.27 15.75 -6.80
N THR A 33 2.96 15.07 -5.69
CA THR A 33 2.93 15.66 -4.34
C THR A 33 4.13 15.25 -3.50
N GLN A 34 4.64 16.17 -2.69
CA GLN A 34 5.71 15.89 -1.72
C GLN A 34 5.25 14.83 -0.71
N GLY A 35 6.14 13.88 -0.42
CA GLY A 35 5.89 12.83 0.55
C GLY A 35 4.80 11.86 0.10
N HIS A 36 4.60 11.69 -1.21
CA HIS A 36 3.77 10.60 -1.74
C HIS A 36 4.37 9.22 -1.41
N PHE A 37 5.67 9.18 -1.13
CA PHE A 37 6.34 8.11 -0.38
C PHE A 37 7.13 8.73 0.76
N GLY A 38 7.31 7.96 1.83
CA GLY A 38 8.16 8.37 2.94
C GLY A 38 8.32 7.31 4.02
N VAL A 39 9.21 7.60 4.96
CA VAL A 39 9.52 6.75 6.11
C VAL A 39 9.69 7.57 7.38
N GLY A 40 9.32 6.98 8.51
CA GLY A 40 9.45 7.59 9.84
C GLY A 40 9.48 6.55 10.97
N PRO A 41 9.57 7.01 12.23
CA PRO A 41 9.43 6.13 13.38
C PRO A 41 8.03 5.50 13.41
N ALA A 42 7.89 4.36 14.09
CA ALA A 42 6.67 3.55 14.08
C ALA A 42 5.40 4.33 14.48
N ASP A 43 5.50 5.35 15.31
CA ASP A 43 4.40 6.19 15.79
C ASP A 43 4.11 7.41 14.90
N ALA A 44 4.94 7.70 13.90
CA ALA A 44 4.74 8.86 13.03
C ALA A 44 3.46 8.76 12.20
N ILE A 45 2.78 9.89 12.00
CA ILE A 45 1.59 10.00 11.14
C ILE A 45 1.88 10.68 9.80
N ASP A 46 3.13 11.12 9.61
CA ASP A 46 3.67 11.66 8.37
C ASP A 46 5.15 11.27 8.28
N PRO A 47 5.76 11.31 7.08
CA PRO A 47 7.18 11.04 6.93
C PRO A 47 8.06 12.01 7.74
N ILE A 48 8.97 11.49 8.57
CA ILE A 48 9.87 12.29 9.41
C ILE A 48 11.33 12.17 8.97
N TRP A 49 11.77 10.98 8.56
CA TRP A 49 13.18 10.74 8.23
C TRP A 49 13.47 10.95 6.75
N TRP A 50 12.54 10.59 5.89
CA TRP A 50 12.64 10.85 4.46
C TRP A 50 11.25 10.95 3.83
N ALA A 51 11.10 11.89 2.89
CA ALA A 51 9.93 12.10 2.08
C ALA A 51 10.37 12.30 0.62
N ALA A 52 9.77 11.57 -0.32
CA ALA A 52 10.05 11.74 -1.74
C ALA A 52 9.61 13.14 -2.22
N ASN A 53 10.47 13.85 -2.96
CA ASN A 53 10.04 15.05 -3.67
C ASN A 53 9.12 14.68 -4.84
N PRO A 54 8.31 15.63 -5.34
CA PRO A 54 7.49 15.41 -6.52
C PRO A 54 8.27 14.75 -7.66
N ASN A 55 7.74 13.64 -8.17
CA ASN A 55 8.26 12.88 -9.30
C ASN A 55 9.65 12.23 -9.10
N ASP A 56 10.12 12.09 -7.86
CA ASP A 56 11.45 11.52 -7.55
C ASP A 56 11.65 10.05 -7.97
N LYS A 57 10.58 9.33 -8.35
CA LYS A 57 10.62 7.91 -8.75
C LYS A 57 10.14 7.68 -10.19
N VAL A 58 10.20 8.71 -11.03
CA VAL A 58 9.90 8.56 -12.47
C VAL A 58 10.81 7.51 -13.10
N GLY A 59 10.20 6.56 -13.81
CA GLY A 59 10.90 5.47 -14.50
C GLY A 59 11.27 4.28 -13.62
N LEU A 60 10.84 4.26 -12.35
CA LEU A 60 10.91 3.10 -11.47
C LEU A 60 9.55 2.38 -11.46
N GLY A 61 9.54 1.10 -11.06
CA GLY A 61 8.35 0.24 -11.04
C GLY A 61 7.38 0.64 -9.93
N ALA A 62 6.68 1.75 -10.11
CA ALA A 62 5.73 2.26 -9.14
C ALA A 62 4.73 3.22 -9.78
N TYR A 63 5.20 4.22 -10.52
CA TYR A 63 4.33 5.32 -10.96
C TYR A 63 3.42 4.99 -12.14
N ASP A 64 3.77 3.98 -12.94
CA ASP A 64 2.90 3.41 -13.96
C ASP A 64 1.90 2.39 -13.41
N ASP A 65 2.09 1.94 -12.17
CA ASP A 65 1.22 0.97 -11.52
C ASP A 65 -0.15 1.56 -11.17
N THR A 66 -1.14 0.67 -11.16
CA THR A 66 -2.49 1.01 -10.74
C THR A 66 -3.05 0.00 -9.74
N PHE A 67 -3.88 0.52 -8.84
CA PHE A 67 -4.42 -0.18 -7.68
C PHE A 67 -5.94 -0.11 -7.76
N THR A 68 -6.59 -1.21 -8.12
CA THR A 68 -8.04 -1.24 -8.32
C THR A 68 -8.73 -1.99 -7.19
N PHE A 69 -9.60 -1.30 -6.46
CA PHE A 69 -10.49 -1.91 -5.47
C PHE A 69 -11.85 -2.19 -6.11
N ASN A 70 -12.30 -3.44 -5.99
CA ASN A 70 -13.62 -3.86 -6.42
C ASN A 70 -14.54 -4.04 -5.19
N VAL A 71 -15.82 -3.71 -5.35
CA VAL A 71 -16.85 -3.80 -4.31
C VAL A 71 -17.11 -5.24 -3.83
N ASP A 72 -16.68 -6.24 -4.60
CA ASP A 72 -16.76 -7.66 -4.23
C ASP A 72 -15.68 -8.10 -3.23
N GLY A 73 -14.77 -7.20 -2.84
CA GLY A 73 -13.67 -7.48 -1.91
C GLY A 73 -12.36 -7.85 -2.60
N SER A 74 -12.31 -7.90 -3.94
CA SER A 74 -11.07 -8.13 -4.66
C SER A 74 -10.28 -6.84 -4.89
N PHE A 75 -8.96 -6.94 -4.84
CA PHE A 75 -8.00 -5.88 -5.09
C PHE A 75 -7.03 -6.34 -6.18
N THR A 76 -6.85 -5.51 -7.21
CA THR A 76 -5.91 -5.80 -8.31
C THR A 76 -4.80 -4.76 -8.34
N HIS A 77 -3.56 -5.24 -8.31
CA HIS A 77 -2.37 -4.44 -8.55
C HIS A 77 -1.86 -4.73 -9.97
N THR A 78 -2.02 -3.77 -10.86
CA THR A 78 -1.43 -3.84 -12.20
C THR A 78 -0.05 -3.18 -12.15
N THR A 79 0.97 -4.03 -12.22
CA THR A 79 2.39 -3.69 -11.99
C THR A 79 3.16 -3.28 -13.25
N ASN A 80 2.52 -3.40 -14.42
CA ASN A 80 3.17 -3.21 -15.73
C ASN A 80 4.49 -3.99 -15.92
N GLY A 81 4.66 -5.09 -15.16
CA GLY A 81 5.82 -5.98 -15.20
C GLY A 81 6.87 -5.73 -14.13
N THR A 82 6.87 -4.59 -13.42
CA THR A 82 7.88 -4.29 -12.39
C THR A 82 7.32 -3.50 -11.22
N VAL A 83 7.83 -3.76 -10.02
CA VAL A 83 7.46 -3.06 -8.79
C VAL A 83 8.68 -2.54 -8.01
N TYR A 84 8.48 -1.66 -7.02
CA TYR A 84 9.53 -1.02 -6.23
C TYR A 84 9.39 -1.36 -4.75
N GLY A 85 10.49 -1.61 -4.05
CA GLY A 85 10.45 -1.94 -2.63
C GLY A 85 11.79 -2.23 -1.98
N GLN A 86 11.75 -2.52 -0.69
CA GLN A 86 12.89 -3.01 0.07
C GLN A 86 13.29 -4.42 -0.40
N ALA A 87 14.57 -4.61 -0.71
CA ALA A 87 15.08 -5.82 -1.33
C ALA A 87 14.93 -7.06 -0.43
N THR A 88 15.16 -6.92 0.88
CA THR A 88 15.06 -8.04 1.84
C THR A 88 13.64 -8.61 1.91
N PRO A 89 12.58 -7.84 2.23
CA PRO A 89 11.23 -8.40 2.29
C PRO A 89 10.73 -8.85 0.91
N MET A 90 11.06 -8.15 -0.19
CA MET A 90 10.72 -8.63 -1.54
C MET A 90 11.35 -10.01 -1.83
N THR A 91 12.61 -10.21 -1.47
CA THR A 91 13.31 -11.49 -1.64
C THR A 91 12.64 -12.60 -0.84
N GLN A 92 12.20 -12.30 0.38
CA GLN A 92 11.57 -13.26 1.29
C GLN A 92 10.16 -13.66 0.82
N ASP A 93 9.37 -12.69 0.36
CA ASP A 93 7.93 -12.87 0.18
C ASP A 93 7.53 -13.11 -1.28
N LEU A 94 8.30 -12.60 -2.25
CA LEU A 94 7.94 -12.60 -3.67
C LEU A 94 8.70 -13.67 -4.49
N GLY A 95 9.29 -14.64 -3.78
CA GLY A 95 9.94 -15.81 -4.38
C GLY A 95 11.35 -15.52 -4.89
N GLY A 96 12.19 -14.92 -4.05
CA GLY A 96 13.62 -14.67 -4.29
C GLY A 96 13.90 -13.30 -4.90
N ASP A 97 15.18 -13.01 -5.14
CA ASP A 97 15.66 -11.72 -5.67
C ASP A 97 15.42 -11.54 -7.18
N LYS A 98 14.98 -12.58 -7.88
CA LYS A 98 14.83 -12.62 -9.36
C LYS A 98 16.11 -12.22 -10.12
N GLY A 99 17.28 -12.45 -9.52
CA GLY A 99 18.56 -12.04 -10.09
C GLY A 99 18.84 -10.54 -9.98
N MET A 100 18.04 -9.79 -9.22
CA MET A 100 18.29 -8.38 -8.95
C MET A 100 19.40 -8.19 -7.92
N THR A 101 20.04 -7.01 -7.96
CA THR A 101 20.97 -6.54 -6.93
C THR A 101 20.38 -5.28 -6.31
N ALA A 102 20.39 -5.21 -4.98
CA ALA A 102 19.83 -4.07 -4.27
C ALA A 102 20.70 -2.82 -4.49
N ASN A 103 20.06 -1.65 -4.53
CA ASN A 103 20.77 -0.37 -4.59
C ASN A 103 21.44 -0.03 -3.23
N GLY A 104 22.05 1.16 -3.13
CA GLY A 104 22.72 1.62 -1.90
C GLY A 104 21.81 1.79 -0.68
N ASN A 105 20.48 1.81 -0.87
CA ASN A 105 19.47 1.88 0.17
C ASN A 105 18.86 0.51 0.51
N ASN A 106 19.39 -0.58 -0.06
CA ASN A 106 18.84 -1.93 0.04
C ASN A 106 17.45 -2.08 -0.61
N GLU A 107 17.24 -1.47 -1.78
CA GLU A 107 15.96 -1.49 -2.50
C GLU A 107 16.10 -2.15 -3.89
N PHE A 108 15.02 -2.72 -4.40
CA PHE A 108 14.89 -3.12 -5.80
C PHE A 108 13.98 -2.15 -6.54
N GLU A 109 14.54 -1.35 -7.43
CA GLU A 109 13.85 -0.24 -8.11
C GLU A 109 12.87 -0.67 -9.21
N ASN A 110 13.10 -1.85 -9.81
CA ASN A 110 12.32 -2.40 -10.92
C ASN A 110 12.22 -3.93 -10.80
N TYR A 111 11.73 -4.42 -9.67
CA TYR A 111 11.60 -5.84 -9.36
C TYR A 111 10.56 -6.51 -10.25
N PRO A 112 10.90 -7.56 -11.03
CA PRO A 112 9.94 -8.23 -11.90
C PRO A 112 8.78 -8.85 -11.12
N LEU A 113 7.57 -8.39 -11.38
CA LEU A 113 6.35 -8.93 -10.80
C LEU A 113 5.20 -8.75 -11.79
N ASP A 114 4.52 -9.85 -12.12
CA ASP A 114 3.32 -9.80 -12.94
C ASP A 114 2.15 -9.18 -12.15
N ALA A 115 1.17 -8.63 -12.87
CA ALA A 115 -0.07 -8.15 -12.25
C ALA A 115 -0.77 -9.29 -11.51
N TYR A 116 -1.42 -8.96 -10.39
CA TYR A 116 -2.05 -9.95 -9.53
C TYR A 116 -3.33 -9.40 -8.88
N THR A 117 -4.17 -10.33 -8.44
CA THR A 117 -5.40 -10.04 -7.69
C THR A 117 -5.37 -10.80 -6.37
N VAL A 118 -5.68 -10.08 -5.29
CA VAL A 118 -5.83 -10.61 -3.93
C VAL A 118 -7.11 -10.03 -3.31
N ASP A 119 -7.37 -10.31 -2.05
CA ASP A 119 -8.53 -9.77 -1.35
C ASP A 119 -8.15 -8.53 -0.53
N TRP A 120 -9.10 -7.64 -0.31
CA TRP A 120 -9.00 -6.56 0.66
C TRP A 120 -10.13 -6.64 1.68
N SER A 121 -9.88 -6.11 2.88
CA SER A 121 -10.88 -5.98 3.93
C SER A 121 -10.64 -4.72 4.76
N LEU A 122 -11.66 -4.29 5.49
CA LEU A 122 -11.57 -3.13 6.37
C LEU A 122 -11.81 -3.54 7.82
N SER A 123 -11.13 -2.84 8.72
CA SER A 123 -11.31 -2.93 10.16
C SER A 123 -11.16 -1.53 10.79
N ALA A 124 -11.50 -1.39 12.08
CA ALA A 124 -11.24 -0.15 12.82
C ALA A 124 -10.77 -0.40 14.26
N PRO A 125 -9.58 -1.02 14.46
CA PRO A 125 -9.03 -1.21 15.80
C PRO A 125 -8.87 0.13 16.51
N GLY A 126 -9.47 0.27 17.71
CA GLY A 126 -9.46 1.53 18.45
C GLY A 126 -10.19 2.69 17.75
N GLY A 127 -11.04 2.40 16.76
CA GLY A 127 -11.73 3.41 15.95
C GLY A 127 -10.90 3.94 14.77
N GLN A 128 -9.68 3.45 14.55
CA GLN A 128 -8.82 3.86 13.43
C GLN A 128 -9.11 3.01 12.20
N GLU A 129 -9.68 3.62 11.15
CA GLU A 129 -9.91 2.95 9.86
C GLU A 129 -8.61 2.34 9.35
N THR A 130 -8.65 1.04 9.06
CA THR A 130 -7.51 0.25 8.63
C THR A 130 -7.92 -0.67 7.49
N LEU A 131 -7.12 -0.66 6.43
CA LEU A 131 -7.25 -1.50 5.25
C LEU A 131 -6.27 -2.66 5.34
N GLN A 132 -6.74 -3.89 5.13
CA GLN A 132 -5.89 -5.07 5.03
C GLN A 132 -5.93 -5.58 3.60
N LEU A 133 -4.76 -5.96 3.07
CA LEU A 133 -4.62 -6.71 1.82
C LEU A 133 -4.14 -8.12 2.12
N SER A 134 -4.65 -9.12 1.41
CA SER A 134 -4.23 -10.51 1.59
C SER A 134 -3.01 -10.87 0.74
N GLY A 135 -2.35 -11.98 1.09
CA GLY A 135 -1.24 -12.54 0.32
C GLY A 135 -0.11 -11.55 0.09
N ILE A 136 0.23 -11.30 -1.18
CA ILE A 136 1.27 -10.37 -1.61
C ILE A 136 0.74 -8.96 -1.92
N GLY A 137 -0.47 -8.60 -1.47
CA GLY A 137 -1.06 -7.29 -1.73
C GLY A 137 -0.26 -6.16 -1.11
N PHE A 138 0.07 -5.12 -1.87
CA PHE A 138 0.67 -3.90 -1.34
C PHE A 138 0.32 -2.66 -2.16
N HIS A 139 0.62 -1.49 -1.60
CA HIS A 139 0.35 -0.18 -2.18
C HIS A 139 1.65 0.61 -2.41
N GLY A 140 2.13 0.60 -3.65
CA GLY A 140 3.30 1.38 -4.08
C GLY A 140 4.64 0.75 -3.70
N PHE A 141 5.22 1.14 -2.57
CA PHE A 141 6.56 0.69 -2.16
C PHE A 141 6.47 -0.55 -1.25
N TYR A 142 7.00 -1.69 -1.68
CA TYR A 142 6.94 -2.94 -0.90
C TYR A 142 7.88 -2.90 0.30
N VAL A 143 7.35 -3.17 1.49
CA VAL A 143 8.10 -3.13 2.76
C VAL A 143 7.91 -4.39 3.60
N GLY A 144 7.24 -5.41 3.06
CA GLY A 144 6.79 -6.59 3.80
C GLY A 144 5.84 -6.22 4.95
N GLY A 145 6.00 -6.89 6.08
CA GLY A 145 5.19 -6.66 7.27
C GLY A 145 3.91 -7.49 7.25
N ASN A 146 2.80 -6.90 7.67
CA ASN A 146 1.52 -7.61 7.80
C ASN A 146 0.45 -7.12 6.81
N HIS A 147 0.83 -6.30 5.81
CA HIS A 147 -0.08 -5.77 4.80
C HIS A 147 -1.31 -5.05 5.39
N SER A 148 -1.11 -4.41 6.55
CA SER A 148 -2.11 -3.61 7.26
C SER A 148 -1.80 -2.12 7.11
N TYR A 149 -2.74 -1.39 6.52
CA TYR A 149 -2.60 0.00 6.13
C TYR A 149 -3.59 0.86 6.93
N ILE A 150 -3.08 1.67 7.85
CA ILE A 150 -3.86 2.71 8.53
C ILE A 150 -4.24 3.78 7.50
N ILE A 151 -5.53 4.11 7.43
CA ILE A 151 -6.02 5.25 6.64
C ILE A 151 -5.84 6.52 7.48
N LEU A 152 -4.82 7.31 7.15
CA LEU A 152 -4.51 8.55 7.87
C LEU A 152 -5.46 9.68 7.49
N SER A 153 -5.76 9.79 6.19
CA SER A 153 -6.73 10.74 5.65
C SER A 153 -7.30 10.21 4.33
N ARG A 154 -8.51 10.66 4.00
CA ARG A 154 -9.18 10.34 2.73
C ARG A 154 -10.17 11.42 2.31
N THR A 155 -10.27 11.62 1.00
CA THR A 155 -11.39 12.32 0.34
C THR A 155 -12.04 11.34 -0.65
N ASN A 156 -12.92 11.81 -1.55
CA ASN A 156 -13.46 10.94 -2.61
C ASN A 156 -12.40 10.49 -3.62
N THR A 157 -11.31 11.24 -3.73
CA THR A 157 -10.29 11.09 -4.78
C THR A 157 -8.86 11.00 -4.24
N GLU A 158 -8.62 11.28 -2.96
CA GLU A 158 -7.29 11.22 -2.34
C GLU A 158 -7.30 10.23 -1.17
N LEU A 159 -6.20 9.50 -0.98
CA LEU A 159 -6.04 8.53 0.09
C LEU A 159 -4.60 8.52 0.59
N HIS A 160 -4.40 8.75 1.89
CA HIS A 160 -3.08 8.68 2.54
C HIS A 160 -3.04 7.47 3.48
N LEU A 161 -2.11 6.56 3.21
CA LEU A 161 -1.96 5.31 3.94
C LEU A 161 -0.62 5.26 4.68
N LYS A 162 -0.63 4.59 5.83
CA LYS A 162 0.56 4.20 6.60
C LYS A 162 0.56 2.69 6.84
N THR A 163 1.71 2.04 6.68
CA THR A 163 1.94 0.67 7.14
C THR A 163 3.17 0.59 8.04
N ILE A 164 3.31 -0.49 8.81
CA ILE A 164 4.56 -0.83 9.49
C ILE A 164 5.28 -1.90 8.67
N GLY A 165 6.47 -1.55 8.19
CA GLY A 165 7.30 -2.48 7.42
C GLY A 165 7.89 -3.60 8.27
N ALA A 166 8.50 -4.58 7.62
CA ALA A 166 9.24 -5.65 8.30
C ALA A 166 10.42 -5.14 9.14
N ASP A 167 10.89 -3.92 8.85
CA ASP A 167 11.91 -3.18 9.59
C ASP A 167 11.39 -2.50 10.87
N GLY A 168 10.07 -2.52 11.10
CA GLY A 168 9.41 -1.86 12.23
C GLY A 168 9.20 -0.36 12.04
N ASN A 169 9.51 0.19 10.85
CA ASN A 169 9.34 1.60 10.54
C ASN A 169 7.95 1.88 9.99
N SER A 170 7.48 3.12 10.12
CA SER A 170 6.29 3.57 9.39
C SER A 170 6.66 3.92 7.96
N TRP A 171 5.87 3.43 7.01
CA TRP A 171 6.00 3.71 5.58
C TRP A 171 4.69 4.27 5.06
N PHE A 172 4.79 5.31 4.23
CA PHE A 172 3.66 6.13 3.80
C PHE A 172 3.48 6.08 2.30
N VAL A 173 2.22 6.09 1.84
CA VAL A 173 1.88 6.28 0.43
C VAL A 173 0.67 7.19 0.27
N LYS A 174 0.71 8.10 -0.72
CA LYS A 174 -0.43 8.91 -1.14
C LYS A 174 -0.93 8.46 -2.50
N PHE A 175 -2.23 8.23 -2.58
CA PHE A 175 -2.94 7.86 -3.79
C PHE A 175 -3.89 8.95 -4.24
N ILE A 176 -4.10 8.99 -5.56
CA ILE A 176 -5.13 9.79 -6.21
C ILE A 176 -5.93 8.94 -7.22
N SER A 177 -7.21 9.25 -7.37
CA SER A 177 -8.11 8.71 -8.38
C SER A 177 -8.84 9.84 -9.12
N ASN A 178 -9.27 9.57 -10.36
CA ASN A 178 -10.02 10.51 -11.20
C ASN A 178 -11.54 10.33 -11.05
#